data_AF-A0A6G3MNN7-F1
#
_entry.id   AF-A0A6G3MNN7-F1
#
_cell.length_a   1.000
_cell.length_b   1.000
_cell.length_c   1.000
_cell.angle_alpha   90.00
_cell.angle_beta   90.00
_cell.angle_gamma   90.00
#
_symmetry.space_group_name_H-M   'P 1'
#
loop_
_entity.id
_entity.type
_entity.pdbx_description
1 polymer ?
#
loop_
_entity_poly.entity_id
_entity_poly.type
_entity_poly.pdbx_seq_one_letter_code
_entity_poly.pdbx_strand_id
1 'polypeptide(L)'
;IATTGEEAADASKSIPISIVASLIIVLVGYISVSSVITMMVPYNSLDSRAPLASAFEKVGQRWAGSIISSGAILGLTSSLIGSLFPLPRIIYSMANDGLL
;
A
#
# COMPACT_ATOMS: atom_id res chain seq x y z
N ILE A 1 -11.63 3.27 1.01
CA ILE A 1 -12.05 3.76 2.34
C ILE A 1 -12.93 5.02 2.22
N ALA A 2 -12.54 6.02 1.43
CA ALA A 2 -13.32 7.27 1.27
C ALA A 2 -14.61 7.16 0.42
N THR A 3 -14.86 6.04 -0.28
CA THR A 3 -15.98 5.90 -1.22
C THR A 3 -17.10 4.97 -0.75
N THR A 4 -16.90 4.22 0.34
CA THR A 4 -17.87 3.22 0.86
C THR A 4 -18.48 3.64 2.20
N GLY A 5 -18.28 4.90 2.61
CA GLY A 5 -18.84 5.42 3.86
C GLY A 5 -20.37 5.51 3.89
N GLU A 6 -21.01 5.45 2.73
CA GLU A 6 -22.47 5.55 2.57
C GLU A 6 -23.19 4.21 2.86
N GLU A 7 -22.46 3.09 2.87
CA GLU A 7 -22.99 1.74 3.21
C GLU A 7 -22.59 1.29 4.63
N ALA A 8 -21.86 2.12 5.37
CA ALA A 8 -21.50 1.82 6.75
C ALA A 8 -22.65 2.22 7.67
N ALA A 9 -23.24 1.23 8.36
CA ALA A 9 -24.39 1.42 9.27
C ALA A 9 -24.22 2.56 10.29
N ASP A 10 -22.97 2.87 10.69
CA ASP A 10 -22.63 3.93 11.65
C ASP A 10 -21.35 4.67 11.23
N ALA A 11 -21.44 5.48 10.16
CA ALA A 11 -20.29 6.13 9.51
C ALA A 11 -19.43 6.99 10.47
N SER A 12 -20.01 7.65 11.47
CA SER A 12 -19.28 8.54 12.40
C SER A 12 -18.31 7.83 13.33
N LYS A 13 -18.55 6.56 13.69
CA LYS A 13 -17.66 5.76 14.54
C LYS A 13 -16.88 4.69 13.77
N SER A 14 -17.51 4.06 12.78
CA SER A 14 -16.88 2.98 12.01
C SER A 14 -15.72 3.47 11.13
N ILE A 15 -15.80 4.67 10.56
CA ILE A 15 -14.73 5.26 9.75
C ILE A 15 -13.43 5.46 10.55
N PRO A 16 -13.42 6.18 11.69
CA PRO A 16 -12.17 6.39 12.44
C PRO A 16 -11.58 5.10 13.00
N ILE A 17 -12.42 4.17 13.47
CA ILE A 17 -11.96 2.86 13.98
C ILE A 17 -11.31 2.03 12.87
N SER A 18 -11.90 2.03 11.67
CA SER A 18 -11.36 1.29 10.52
C SER A 18 -10.02 1.85 10.06
N ILE A 19 -9.84 3.18 10.07
CA ILE A 19 -8.57 3.82 9.74
C ILE A 19 -7.48 3.36 10.71
N VAL A 20 -7.73 3.46 12.03
CA VAL A 20 -6.76 3.06 13.05
C VAL A 20 -6.43 1.57 12.94
N ALA A 21 -7.44 0.71 12.77
CA ALA A 21 -7.23 -0.73 12.60
C ALA A 21 -6.37 -1.03 11.35
N SER A 22 -6.66 -0.40 10.21
CA SER A 22 -5.88 -0.59 8.98
C SER A 22 -4.43 -0.13 9.15
N LEU A 23 -4.20 0.97 9.87
CA LEU A 23 -2.88 1.53 10.11
C LEU A 23 -2.04 0.62 11.00
N ILE A 24 -2.63 0.06 12.06
CA ILE A 24 -1.96 -0.91 12.94
C ILE A 24 -1.56 -2.16 12.15
N ILE A 25 -2.45 -2.69 11.32
CA ILE A 25 -2.17 -3.89 10.51
C ILE A 25 -1.01 -3.62 9.54
N VAL A 26 -1.03 -2.47 8.84
CA VAL A 26 0.04 -2.07 7.93
C VAL A 26 1.36 -1.87 8.67
N LEU A 27 1.34 -1.25 9.85
CA LEU A 27 2.53 -1.06 10.67
C LEU A 27 3.18 -2.39 11.06
N VAL A 28 2.39 -3.33 11.57
CA VAL A 28 2.88 -4.67 11.94
C VAL A 28 3.44 -5.40 10.72
N GLY A 29 2.75 -5.32 9.58
CA GLY A 29 3.22 -5.89 8.32
C GLY A 29 4.57 -5.31 7.89
N TYR A 30 4.74 -3.98 7.96
CA TYR A 30 5.97 -3.30 7.57
C TYR A 30 7.15 -3.69 8.46
N ILE A 31 6.95 -3.71 9.79
CA ILE A 31 7.98 -4.14 10.75
C ILE A 31 8.37 -5.59 10.51
N SER A 32 7.38 -6.47 10.31
CA SER A 32 7.61 -7.91 10.09
C SER A 32 8.41 -8.15 8.82
N VAL A 33 8.00 -7.54 7.70
CA VAL A 33 8.70 -7.67 6.40
C VAL A 33 10.11 -7.12 6.49
N SER A 34 10.29 -5.93 7.06
CA SER A 34 11.62 -5.35 7.23
C SER A 34 12.53 -6.23 8.08
N SER A 35 12.02 -6.78 9.19
CA SER A 35 12.80 -7.67 10.07
C SER A 35 13.23 -8.96 9.35
N VAL A 36 12.34 -9.56 8.54
CA VAL A 36 12.65 -10.79 7.79
C VAL A 36 13.73 -10.54 6.74
N ILE A 37 13.63 -9.45 5.97
CA ILE A 37 14.62 -9.11 4.93
C ILE A 37 15.98 -8.81 5.56
N THR A 38 15.99 -8.02 6.63
CA THR A 38 17.20 -7.69 7.40
C THR A 38 17.90 -8.96 7.90
N MET A 39 17.15 -9.97 8.32
CA MET A 39 17.70 -11.24 8.80
C MET A 39 18.15 -12.16 7.65
N MET A 40 17.53 -12.06 6.47
CA MET A 40 17.89 -12.85 5.28
C MET A 40 19.12 -12.34 4.53
N VAL A 41 19.28 -11.02 4.38
CA VAL A 41 20.31 -10.44 3.49
C VAL A 41 20.97 -9.21 4.15
N PRO A 42 22.31 -9.14 4.21
CA PRO A 42 22.99 -7.95 4.72
C PRO A 42 22.71 -6.73 3.84
N TYR A 43 22.40 -5.60 4.48
CA TYR A 43 21.94 -4.33 3.88
C TYR A 43 22.78 -3.83 2.69
N ASN A 44 24.08 -4.14 2.69
CA ASN A 44 25.02 -3.75 1.63
C ASN A 44 24.76 -4.42 0.27
N SER A 45 23.83 -5.38 0.20
CA SER A 45 23.55 -6.14 -1.01
C SER A 45 22.10 -6.07 -1.48
N LEU A 46 21.29 -5.17 -0.90
CA LEU A 46 19.94 -4.90 -1.38
C LEU A 46 19.97 -4.01 -2.64
N ASP A 47 19.24 -4.42 -3.67
CA ASP A 47 19.08 -3.61 -4.87
C ASP A 47 18.13 -2.42 -4.60
N SER A 48 18.42 -1.26 -5.19
CA SER A 48 17.64 -0.03 -5.00
C SER A 48 16.27 -0.06 -5.70
N ARG A 49 16.13 -0.85 -6.78
CA ARG A 49 14.88 -0.90 -7.57
C ARG A 49 13.87 -1.90 -7.02
N ALA A 50 14.34 -3.05 -6.54
CA ALA A 50 13.48 -4.14 -6.07
C ALA A 50 14.14 -4.91 -4.91
N PRO A 51 14.28 -4.30 -3.72
CA PRO A 51 15.01 -4.89 -2.60
C PRO A 51 14.40 -6.20 -2.11
N LEU A 52 13.06 -6.30 -2.13
CA LEU A 52 12.32 -7.51 -1.77
C LEU A 52 12.58 -8.65 -2.77
N ALA A 53 12.28 -8.43 -4.05
CA ALA A 53 12.42 -9.47 -5.07
C ALA A 53 13.88 -9.96 -5.19
N SER A 54 14.84 -9.02 -5.22
CA SER A 54 16.26 -9.34 -5.29
C SER A 54 16.78 -10.07 -4.04
N ALA A 55 16.27 -9.75 -2.85
CA ALA A 55 16.62 -10.48 -1.63
C ALA A 55 16.16 -11.95 -1.68
N PHE A 56 14.94 -12.22 -2.16
CA PHE A 56 14.45 -13.59 -2.31
C PHE A 56 15.15 -14.37 -3.44
N GLU A 57 15.54 -13.70 -4.53
CA GLU A 57 16.35 -14.31 -5.59
C GLU A 57 17.75 -14.70 -5.10
N LYS A 58 18.38 -13.86 -4.26
CA LYS A 58 19.71 -14.14 -3.68
C LYS A 58 19.73 -15.32 -2.71
N VAL A 59 18.61 -15.61 -2.05
CA VAL A 59 18.44 -16.80 -1.19
C VAL A 59 18.06 -18.05 -2.00
N GLY A 60 18.06 -17.96 -3.34
CA GLY A 60 17.82 -19.09 -4.25
C GLY A 60 16.34 -19.34 -4.55
N GLN A 61 15.43 -18.52 -4.04
CA GLN A 61 13.97 -18.67 -4.21
C GLN A 61 13.46 -17.77 -5.35
N ARG A 62 13.90 -18.03 -6.58
CA ARG A 62 13.49 -17.24 -7.78
C ARG A 62 11.97 -17.18 -8.00
N TRP A 63 11.25 -18.24 -7.64
CA TRP A 63 9.79 -18.27 -7.75
C TRP A 63 9.11 -17.22 -6.86
N ALA A 64 9.64 -16.97 -5.67
CA ALA A 64 9.11 -15.98 -4.74
C ALA A 64 9.30 -14.55 -5.29
N GLY A 65 10.46 -14.27 -5.90
CA GLY A 65 10.72 -12.98 -6.55
C GLY A 65 9.73 -12.64 -7.66
N SER A 66 9.36 -13.63 -8.48
CA SER A 66 8.36 -13.45 -9.54
C SER A 66 6.96 -13.17 -8.99
N ILE A 67 6.52 -13.91 -7.96
CA ILE A 67 5.21 -13.71 -7.32
C ILE A 67 5.12 -12.31 -6.68
N ILE A 68 6.17 -11.90 -5.96
CA ILE A 68 6.22 -10.58 -5.31
C ILE A 68 6.17 -9.47 -6.36
N SER A 69 6.88 -9.61 -7.48
CA SER A 69 6.87 -8.62 -8.56
C SER A 69 5.49 -8.50 -9.21
N SER A 70 4.84 -9.63 -9.51
CA SER A 70 3.47 -9.63 -10.04
C SER A 70 2.47 -9.03 -9.05
N GLY A 71 2.59 -9.36 -7.76
CA GLY A 71 1.76 -8.80 -6.70
C GLY A 71 1.97 -7.30 -6.53
N ALA A 72 3.21 -6.82 -6.64
CA ALA A 72 3.54 -5.40 -6.57
C ALA A 72 2.91 -4.62 -7.72
N ILE A 73 2.98 -5.12 -8.96
CA ILE A 73 2.34 -4.48 -10.12
C ILE A 73 0.84 -4.37 -9.90
N LEU A 74 0.17 -5.48 -9.57
CA LEU A 74 -1.29 -5.49 -9.34
C LEU A 74 -1.70 -4.58 -8.18
N GLY A 75 -0.95 -4.60 -7.07
CA GLY A 75 -1.20 -3.75 -5.90
C GLY A 75 -1.03 -2.27 -6.21
N LEU A 76 0.04 -1.89 -6.92
CA LEU A 76 0.27 -0.50 -7.33
C LEU A 76 -0.79 -0.03 -8.32
N THR A 77 -1.18 -0.85 -9.29
CA THR A 77 -2.27 -0.53 -10.22
C THR A 77 -3.59 -0.32 -9.50
N SER A 78 -3.94 -1.22 -8.56
CA SER A 78 -5.15 -1.08 -7.74
C SER A 78 -5.12 0.18 -6.88
N SER A 79 -3.97 0.51 -6.27
CA SER A 79 -3.81 1.72 -5.46
C SER A 79 -3.91 2.98 -6.32
N LEU A 80 -3.34 2.97 -7.52
CA LEU A 80 -3.41 4.07 -8.48
C LEU A 80 -4.86 4.34 -8.88
N ILE A 81 -5.60 3.30 -9.28
CA ILE A 81 -7.02 3.39 -9.61
C ILE A 81 -7.81 3.91 -8.40
N GLY A 82 -7.54 3.38 -7.20
CA GLY A 82 -8.16 3.85 -5.95
C GLY A 82 -7.94 5.33 -5.67
N SER A 83 -6.76 5.87 -6.00
CA SER A 83 -6.43 7.29 -5.83
C SER A 83 -7.04 8.21 -6.90
N LEU A 84 -7.32 7.69 -8.09
CA LEU A 84 -7.95 8.42 -9.19
C LEU A 84 -9.45 8.69 -8.97
N PHE A 85 -10.16 7.85 -8.21
CA PHE A 85 -11.58 8.06 -7.91
C PHE A 85 -11.91 9.33 -7.11
N PRO A 86 -11.18 9.69 -6.03
CA PRO A 86 -11.44 10.92 -5.29
C PRO A 86 -10.94 12.19 -5.99
N LEU A 87 -9.98 12.10 -6.92
CA LEU A 87 -9.37 13.24 -7.61
C LEU A 87 -10.38 14.17 -8.31
N PRO A 88 -11.31 13.68 -9.15
CA PRO A 88 -12.33 14.52 -9.79
C PRO A 88 -13.22 15.26 -8.79
N ARG A 89 -13.56 14.60 -7.67
CA ARG A 89 -14.40 15.19 -6.62
C ARG A 89 -13.68 16.35 -5.93
N ILE A 90 -12.38 16.18 -5.67
CA ILE A 90 -11.55 17.22 -5.08
C ILE A 90 -11.38 18.40 -6.06
N ILE A 91 -11.08 18.14 -7.34
CA ILE A 91 -10.91 19.20 -8.36
C ILE A 91 -12.21 20.00 -8.53
N TYR A 92 -13.37 19.33 -8.55
CA TYR A 92 -14.67 20.01 -8.62
C TYR A 92 -14.92 20.89 -7.39
N SER A 93 -14.57 20.42 -6.19
CA SER A 93 -14.64 21.22 -4.96
C SER A 93 -13.70 22.43 -5.01
N MET A 94 -12.48 22.28 -5.53
CA MET A 94 -11.52 23.39 -5.68
C MET A 94 -12.01 24.45 -6.67
N ALA A 95 -12.62 24.03 -7.79
CA ALA A 95 -13.24 24.94 -8.76
C ALA A 95 -14.47 25.65 -8.17
N ASN A 96 -15.26 24.97 -7.35
CA ASN A 96 -16.42 25.55 -6.69
C ASN A 96 -16.03 26.55 -5.57
N ASP A 97 -14.86 26.36 -4.93
CA ASP A 97 -14.25 27.32 -4.01
C ASP A 97 -13.57 28.51 -4.73
N GLY A 98 -13.59 28.54 -6.07
CA GLY A 98 -13.02 29.63 -6.88
C GLY A 98 -11.49 29.69 -6.89
N LEU A 99 -10.82 28.60 -6.48
CA LEU A 99 -9.36 28.45 -6.54
C LEU A 99 -8.85 27.98 -7.91
N LEU A 100 -9.76 27.54 -8.79
CA LEU A 100 -9.57 27.22 -10.21
C LEU A 100 -10.66 27.92 -11.03
#